data_AF-A0A815S0E6-F1
#
_entry.id   AF-A0A815S0E6-F1
#
_cell.length_a   1.000
_cell.length_b   1.000
_cell.length_c   1.000
_cell.angle_alpha   90.00
_cell.angle_beta   90.00
_cell.angle_gamma   90.00
#
_symmetry.space_group_name_H-M   'P 1'
#
loop_
_entity.id
_entity.type
_entity.pdbx_description
1 polymer ?
#
loop_
_entity_poly.entity_id
_entity_poly.type
_entity_poly.pdbx_seq_one_letter_code
_entity_poly.pdbx_strand_id
1 'polypeptide(L)'
;MSTMNNNNRIGVENDSETVTSNTTQTTTLCEYLKRRKVMWITFTIIVLVIIITIAIVMVKTKKTNSEIPSTTEEMEATTELTTTRTTSTKRSRTTSKTTSKTTSTTTVPLQCNTTYMAQTTYSTDSGPFGMTVVDVNNDSKPDIIVVHVSTDTINVFLNIGNGTFTAKTSYSTGSMLNSVAVVDVNNDSKLDIIVTNIDRNNVIVLFNTGNNDFIGGTTYYTGDCPYDVEVIDVNDDSKPDIIVPNSRSNSVSVLLNIGDGKFSEQTTYSTGSGSYCVAVADVNSDSKPDIIVPNAGSNYVSVLFNIGNGKFSEQTTYITGIGPYGAAVADVNSDSKPDIIITNSGDHNVGVLLNT
;
A
#
# COMPACT_ATOMS: atom_id res chain seq x y z
N MET A 1 -5.82 -81.08 30.59
CA MET A 1 -5.10 -80.06 31.39
C MET A 1 -5.99 -78.85 31.49
N SER A 2 -6.53 -78.60 32.68
CA SER A 2 -7.67 -77.73 32.94
C SER A 2 -7.27 -76.46 33.70
N THR A 3 -8.22 -75.51 33.65
CA THR A 3 -8.59 -74.50 34.67
C THR A 3 -7.74 -73.24 34.86
N MET A 4 -8.40 -72.11 34.54
CA MET A 4 -8.34 -70.81 35.22
C MET A 4 -8.62 -70.90 36.73
N ASN A 5 -8.02 -69.99 37.52
CA ASN A 5 -8.54 -69.29 38.71
C ASN A 5 -7.34 -68.69 39.50
N ASN A 6 -7.39 -67.61 40.28
CA ASN A 6 -8.33 -66.53 40.53
C ASN A 6 -7.61 -65.51 41.45
N ASN A 7 -8.08 -64.25 41.43
CA ASN A 7 -8.25 -63.34 42.57
C ASN A 7 -7.09 -62.66 43.34
N ASN A 8 -7.10 -61.32 43.19
CA ASN A 8 -7.27 -60.27 44.21
C ASN A 8 -6.18 -59.96 45.27
N ARG A 9 -5.63 -58.73 45.10
CA ARG A 9 -5.83 -57.52 45.94
C ARG A 9 -4.93 -57.30 47.19
N ILE A 10 -4.64 -56.00 47.38
CA ILE A 10 -4.05 -55.29 48.54
C ILE A 10 -2.50 -55.30 48.51
N GLY A 11 -1.74 -54.21 48.53
CA GLY A 11 -1.92 -52.77 48.71
C GLY A 11 -0.65 -52.20 49.38
N VAL A 12 -0.29 -50.94 49.07
CA VAL A 12 0.65 -50.06 49.84
C VAL A 12 2.15 -50.45 49.63
N GLU A 13 3.15 -49.62 49.29
CA GLU A 13 3.51 -48.24 49.64
C GLU A 13 4.69 -47.70 48.75
N ASN A 14 4.67 -46.39 48.49
CA ASN A 14 5.76 -45.38 48.36
C ASN A 14 6.92 -45.49 47.34
N ASP A 15 6.83 -44.61 46.33
CA ASP A 15 7.67 -43.43 46.08
C ASP A 15 9.21 -43.52 46.14
N SER A 16 9.82 -43.40 44.96
CA SER A 16 11.09 -42.69 44.79
C SER A 16 11.25 -42.16 43.36
N GLU A 17 10.78 -40.94 43.09
CA GLU A 17 11.36 -40.12 42.02
C GLU A 17 11.63 -38.70 42.52
N THR A 18 12.88 -38.32 42.31
CA THR A 18 13.54 -37.09 42.72
C THR A 18 12.98 -35.87 41.99
N VAL A 19 12.34 -34.96 42.73
CA VAL A 19 12.00 -33.60 42.27
C VAL A 19 13.22 -32.70 42.49
N THR A 20 13.78 -32.17 41.40
CA THR A 20 14.80 -31.12 41.46
C THR A 20 14.17 -29.78 41.84
N SER A 21 14.82 -29.10 42.78
CA SER A 21 14.38 -27.88 43.44
C SER A 21 14.40 -26.64 42.53
N ASN A 22 13.24 -26.00 42.35
CA ASN A 22 13.12 -24.64 41.84
C ASN A 22 13.43 -23.63 42.96
N THR A 23 14.53 -22.89 42.82
CA THR A 23 14.79 -21.70 43.66
C THR A 23 15.40 -20.58 42.82
N THR A 24 14.57 -19.67 42.28
CA THR A 24 14.79 -18.20 42.23
C THR A 24 13.76 -17.55 41.31
N GLN A 25 12.84 -16.76 41.89
CA GLN A 25 12.33 -15.47 41.39
C GLN A 25 11.06 -15.08 42.16
N THR A 26 11.22 -14.69 43.42
CA THR A 26 10.26 -13.82 44.10
C THR A 26 10.73 -12.38 43.96
N THR A 27 10.74 -11.86 42.72
CA THR A 27 10.71 -10.41 42.50
C THR A 27 9.38 -9.90 43.02
N THR A 28 9.43 -9.33 44.21
CA THR A 28 8.27 -8.87 44.97
C THR A 28 7.40 -7.90 44.16
N LEU A 29 6.08 -8.09 44.22
CA LEU A 29 5.02 -7.22 43.69
C LEU A 29 5.22 -5.72 44.03
N CYS A 30 6.00 -5.42 45.07
CA CYS A 30 6.37 -4.09 45.52
C CYS A 30 7.30 -3.34 44.53
N GLU A 31 8.26 -4.01 43.89
CA GLU A 31 9.11 -3.36 42.87
C GLU A 31 8.36 -3.11 41.56
N TYR A 32 7.45 -4.01 41.20
CA TYR A 32 6.56 -3.85 40.05
C TYR A 32 5.62 -2.64 40.23
N LEU A 33 5.01 -2.49 41.42
CA LEU A 33 4.16 -1.35 41.73
C LEU A 33 4.93 -0.03 41.86
N LYS A 34 6.19 -0.04 42.32
CA LYS A 34 7.08 1.14 42.30
C LYS A 34 7.42 1.57 40.87
N ARG A 35 7.76 0.64 39.98
CA ARG A 35 8.05 0.97 38.57
C ARG A 35 6.81 1.49 37.84
N ARG A 36 5.62 0.94 38.10
CA ARG A 36 4.35 1.45 37.55
C ARG A 36 3.99 2.86 38.05
N LYS A 37 4.23 3.17 39.33
CA LYS A 37 4.03 4.52 39.88
C LYS A 37 5.03 5.52 39.31
N VAL A 38 6.30 5.15 39.15
CA VAL A 38 7.32 6.01 38.51
C VAL A 38 6.95 6.27 37.05
N MET A 39 6.50 5.25 36.32
CA MET A 39 6.05 5.37 34.93
C MET A 39 4.80 6.27 34.79
N TRP A 40 3.85 6.18 35.73
CA TRP A 40 2.69 7.08 35.80
C TRP A 40 3.07 8.52 36.17
N ILE A 41 4.03 8.71 37.06
CA ILE A 41 4.54 10.05 37.44
C ILE A 41 5.30 10.67 36.27
N THR A 42 6.13 9.92 35.54
CA THR A 42 6.82 10.43 34.35
C THR A 42 5.82 10.74 33.23
N PHE A 43 4.80 9.92 33.03
CA PHE A 43 3.76 10.16 32.03
C PHE A 43 2.93 11.41 32.36
N THR A 44 2.53 11.58 33.62
CA THR A 44 1.78 12.78 34.06
C THR A 44 2.61 14.06 34.00
N ILE A 45 3.91 14.00 34.30
CA ILE A 45 4.81 15.15 34.12
C ILE A 45 4.96 15.52 32.65
N ILE A 46 5.11 14.54 31.74
CA ILE A 46 5.20 14.78 30.30
C ILE A 46 3.91 15.44 29.78
N VAL A 47 2.74 14.92 30.17
CA VAL A 47 1.44 15.50 29.80
C VAL A 47 1.30 16.93 30.35
N LEU A 48 1.71 17.18 31.60
CA LEU A 48 1.67 18.51 32.20
C LEU A 48 2.60 19.50 31.49
N VAL A 49 3.81 19.07 31.11
CA VAL A 49 4.75 19.90 30.33
C VAL A 49 4.17 20.21 28.95
N ILE A 50 3.52 19.25 28.29
CA ILE A 50 2.84 19.48 27.00
C ILE A 50 1.71 20.49 27.17
N ILE A 51 0.85 20.34 28.19
CA ILE A 51 -0.25 21.28 28.46
C ILE A 51 0.28 22.68 28.78
N ILE A 52 1.34 22.80 29.58
CA ILE A 52 1.97 24.09 29.90
C ILE A 52 2.58 24.71 28.64
N THR A 53 3.21 23.92 27.78
CA THR A 53 3.80 24.40 26.52
C THR A 53 2.71 24.90 25.57
N ILE A 54 1.61 24.16 25.44
CA ILE A 54 0.42 24.57 24.68
C ILE A 54 -0.19 25.85 25.27
N ALA A 55 -0.31 25.95 26.60
CA ALA A 55 -0.82 27.14 27.26
C ALA A 55 0.09 28.36 27.04
N ILE A 56 1.41 28.21 27.07
CA ILE A 56 2.38 29.27 26.78
C ILE A 56 2.27 29.73 25.32
N VAL A 57 2.10 28.79 24.38
CA VAL A 57 1.86 29.09 22.95
C VAL A 57 0.55 29.85 22.78
N MET A 58 -0.54 29.41 23.44
CA MET A 58 -1.85 30.07 23.43
C MET A 58 -1.82 31.47 24.06
N VAL A 59 -1.05 31.68 25.12
CA VAL A 59 -0.88 33.01 25.73
C VAL A 59 -0.06 33.93 24.83
N LYS A 60 0.95 33.41 24.11
CA LYS A 60 1.69 34.18 23.11
C LYS A 60 0.81 34.57 21.92
N THR A 61 -0.02 33.68 21.40
CA THR A 61 -0.94 33.99 20.29
C THR A 61 -2.07 34.93 20.71
N LYS A 62 -2.54 34.86 21.96
CA LYS A 62 -3.55 35.79 22.48
C LYS A 62 -3.01 37.20 22.73
N LYS A 63 -1.70 37.34 23.03
CA LYS A 63 -1.06 38.65 23.22
C LYS A 63 -0.76 39.38 21.91
N THR A 64 -0.69 38.67 20.78
CA THR A 64 -0.55 39.26 19.43
C THR A 64 -1.87 39.62 18.74
N ASN A 65 -3.02 39.12 19.23
CA ASN A 65 -4.33 39.32 18.59
C ASN A 65 -5.28 40.28 19.34
N SER A 66 -4.78 41.08 20.30
CA SER A 66 -5.59 42.08 21.00
C SER A 66 -5.44 43.46 20.37
N GLU A 67 -5.90 43.62 19.13
CA GLU A 67 -6.47 44.86 18.56
C GLU A 67 -6.94 44.54 17.14
N ILE A 68 -8.19 44.93 16.81
CA ILE A 68 -8.94 44.84 15.51
C ILE A 68 -10.13 43.84 15.55
N PRO A 69 -11.36 44.28 15.22
CA PRO A 69 -12.59 43.54 15.48
C PRO A 69 -12.98 42.56 14.37
N SER A 70 -13.88 41.64 14.74
CA SER A 70 -14.40 40.50 13.98
C SER A 70 -15.08 40.85 12.66
N THR A 71 -14.59 40.25 11.57
CA THR A 71 -15.40 39.78 10.44
C THR A 71 -14.82 38.47 9.94
N THR A 72 -15.66 37.44 9.91
CA THR A 72 -15.46 36.10 9.36
C THR A 72 -15.10 36.14 7.87
N GLU A 73 -13.96 35.59 7.50
CA GLU A 73 -13.69 34.96 6.20
C GLU A 73 -12.52 33.97 6.36
N GLU A 74 -12.66 32.84 5.68
CA GLU A 74 -11.81 31.65 5.70
C GLU A 74 -10.38 31.98 5.24
N MET A 75 -9.37 31.68 6.06
CA MET A 75 -7.97 32.04 5.77
C MET A 75 -7.25 30.81 5.19
N GLU A 76 -7.26 30.68 3.87
CA GLU A 76 -6.23 29.91 3.16
C GLU A 76 -4.86 30.47 3.51
N ALA A 77 -3.97 29.64 4.04
CA ALA A 77 -2.61 30.03 4.39
C ALA A 77 -1.74 30.21 3.13
N THR A 78 -1.86 31.36 2.47
CA THR A 78 -0.92 31.79 1.43
C THR A 78 0.23 32.57 2.06
N THR A 79 1.44 32.02 1.98
CA THR A 79 2.65 32.70 2.46
C THR A 79 3.13 33.64 1.35
N GLU A 80 2.72 34.91 1.39
CA GLU A 80 3.14 35.92 0.40
C GLU A 80 4.52 36.52 0.74
N LEU A 81 5.47 36.41 -0.19
CA LEU A 81 6.72 37.17 -0.16
C LEU A 81 6.51 38.56 -0.78
N THR A 82 6.26 39.56 0.05
CA THR A 82 6.06 40.94 -0.41
C THR A 82 7.41 41.63 -0.69
N THR A 83 7.76 41.85 -1.96
CA THR A 83 8.89 42.73 -2.32
C THR A 83 8.38 44.14 -2.62
N THR A 84 8.64 45.10 -1.72
CA THR A 84 8.27 46.51 -1.92
C THR A 84 9.37 47.25 -2.68
N ARG A 85 9.10 47.72 -3.90
CA ARG A 85 10.01 48.62 -4.62
C ARG A 85 9.48 50.06 -4.55
N THR A 86 10.19 50.93 -3.82
CA THR A 86 9.83 52.35 -3.67
C THR A 86 10.62 53.19 -4.68
N THR A 87 9.95 53.84 -5.64
CA THR A 87 10.56 54.87 -6.48
C THR A 87 10.03 56.24 -6.08
N SER A 88 10.91 57.13 -5.61
CA SER A 88 10.56 58.52 -5.31
C SER A 88 11.02 59.45 -6.43
N THR A 89 10.09 60.02 -7.19
CA THR A 89 10.37 61.14 -8.11
C THR A 89 10.10 62.46 -7.39
N LYS A 90 11.15 63.27 -7.21
CA LYS A 90 11.06 64.59 -6.56
C LYS A 90 10.76 65.65 -7.62
N ARG A 91 9.62 66.33 -7.54
CA ARG A 91 9.38 67.58 -8.30
C ARG A 91 8.81 68.66 -7.39
N SER A 92 9.42 69.83 -7.46
CA SER A 92 9.27 70.97 -6.54
C SER A 92 8.08 71.88 -6.87
N ARG A 93 7.47 72.37 -5.78
CA ARG A 93 6.71 73.61 -5.54
C ARG A 93 5.24 73.78 -5.99
N THR A 94 4.43 73.95 -4.93
CA THR A 94 3.20 74.76 -4.74
C THR A 94 1.85 74.23 -5.23
N THR A 95 0.90 74.21 -4.27
CA THR A 95 -0.53 73.81 -4.29
C THR A 95 -0.82 72.32 -4.06
N SER A 96 -1.86 72.09 -3.24
CA SER A 96 -2.28 70.84 -2.58
C SER A 96 -2.20 69.60 -3.46
N LYS A 97 -1.38 68.62 -3.06
CA LYS A 97 -1.22 67.33 -3.74
C LYS A 97 -1.76 66.21 -2.86
N THR A 98 -2.95 65.72 -3.20
CA THR A 98 -3.48 64.44 -2.73
C THR A 98 -2.58 63.33 -3.28
N THR A 99 -1.86 62.61 -2.42
CA THR A 99 -1.09 61.43 -2.81
C THR A 99 -2.01 60.22 -2.86
N SER A 100 -2.47 59.82 -4.06
CA SER A 100 -3.06 58.51 -4.26
C SER A 100 -1.95 57.46 -4.26
N LYS A 101 -1.89 56.64 -3.21
CA LYS A 101 -0.97 55.51 -3.14
C LYS A 101 -1.63 54.35 -3.88
N THR A 102 -1.33 54.20 -5.17
CA THR A 102 -1.79 53.04 -5.93
C THR A 102 -0.92 51.84 -5.55
N THR A 103 -1.47 50.94 -4.74
CA THR A 103 -0.87 49.63 -4.46
C THR A 103 -1.26 48.70 -5.61
N SER A 104 -0.34 48.44 -6.54
CA SER A 104 -0.49 47.35 -7.49
C SER A 104 -0.01 46.06 -6.84
N THR A 105 -0.93 45.22 -6.39
CA THR A 105 -0.61 43.87 -5.92
C THR A 105 -0.41 43.00 -7.16
N THR A 106 0.84 42.67 -7.47
CA THR A 106 1.15 41.63 -8.45
C THR A 106 1.30 40.33 -7.69
N THR A 107 0.27 39.49 -7.70
CA THR A 107 0.36 38.10 -7.28
C THR A 107 1.27 37.37 -8.27
N VAL A 108 2.48 37.05 -7.84
CA VAL A 108 3.35 36.15 -8.59
C VAL A 108 3.02 34.75 -8.07
N PRO A 109 2.43 33.85 -8.88
CA PRO A 109 2.20 32.48 -8.43
C PRO A 109 3.53 31.87 -7.98
N LEU A 110 3.51 31.15 -6.87
CA LEU A 110 4.64 30.35 -6.41
C LEU A 110 4.86 29.25 -7.46
N GLN A 111 5.65 29.58 -8.48
CA GLN A 111 6.04 28.66 -9.52
C GLN A 111 7.09 27.74 -8.90
N CYS A 112 6.65 26.55 -8.49
CA CYS A 112 7.56 25.48 -8.13
C CYS A 112 8.21 25.02 -9.44
N ASN A 113 9.28 25.70 -9.84
CA ASN A 113 10.06 25.36 -11.02
C ASN A 113 10.90 24.13 -10.70
N THR A 114 10.25 22.98 -10.59
CA THR A 114 10.93 21.68 -10.52
C THR A 114 11.63 21.46 -11.84
N THR A 115 12.95 21.53 -11.83
CA THR A 115 13.78 21.19 -12.99
C THR A 115 14.36 19.80 -12.80
N TYR A 116 14.29 18.96 -13.82
CA TYR A 116 14.91 17.64 -13.82
C TYR A 116 16.41 17.74 -14.14
N MET A 117 17.21 16.95 -13.44
CA MET A 117 18.61 16.73 -13.80
C MET A 117 18.70 15.89 -15.09
N ALA A 118 19.89 15.83 -15.69
CA ALA A 118 20.14 14.93 -16.81
C ALA A 118 19.84 13.47 -16.41
N GLN A 119 19.21 12.72 -17.31
CA GLN A 119 18.87 11.32 -17.11
C GLN A 119 20.15 10.48 -16.93
N THR A 120 20.13 9.59 -15.93
CA THR A 120 21.11 8.50 -15.80
C THR A 120 20.46 7.21 -16.27
N THR A 121 21.20 6.40 -17.02
CA THR A 121 20.68 5.15 -17.62
C THR A 121 21.22 3.92 -16.91
N TYR A 122 20.34 3.00 -16.56
CA TYR A 122 20.65 1.68 -16.00
C TYR A 122 20.21 0.59 -16.98
N SER A 123 21.13 -0.28 -17.37
CA SER A 123 20.83 -1.36 -18.32
C SER A 123 20.09 -2.50 -17.62
N THR A 124 18.92 -2.87 -18.15
CA THR A 124 18.14 -4.05 -17.74
C THR A 124 18.48 -5.25 -18.63
N ASP A 125 17.80 -6.38 -18.42
CA ASP A 125 17.75 -7.45 -19.42
C ASP A 125 16.80 -7.05 -20.56
N SER A 126 16.76 -7.85 -21.63
CA SER A 126 15.99 -7.52 -22.83
C SER A 126 14.48 -7.55 -22.58
N GLY A 127 13.77 -6.61 -23.17
CA GLY A 127 12.32 -6.50 -23.10
C GLY A 127 11.80 -6.18 -21.68
N PRO A 128 12.29 -5.13 -21.00
CA PRO A 128 11.66 -4.67 -19.76
C PRO A 128 10.22 -4.23 -20.06
N PHE A 129 9.27 -4.59 -19.20
CA PHE A 129 7.85 -4.32 -19.42
C PHE A 129 7.18 -3.71 -18.21
N GLY A 130 7.13 -4.44 -17.09
CA GLY A 130 6.60 -3.98 -15.82
C GLY A 130 7.70 -3.52 -14.88
N MET A 131 7.39 -2.57 -14.01
CA MET A 131 8.29 -2.17 -12.93
C MET A 131 7.52 -1.78 -11.68
N THR A 132 8.16 -1.92 -10.53
CA THR A 132 7.67 -1.40 -9.26
C THR A 132 8.81 -0.74 -8.48
N VAL A 133 8.43 0.16 -7.57
CA VAL A 133 9.33 0.97 -6.76
C VAL A 133 8.95 0.80 -5.30
N VAL A 134 9.85 0.21 -4.52
CA VAL A 134 9.59 -0.16 -3.12
C VAL A 134 10.90 -0.37 -2.39
N ASP A 135 10.95 -0.02 -1.11
CA ASP A 135 12.09 -0.34 -0.24
C ASP A 135 12.08 -1.84 0.08
N VAL A 136 12.76 -2.64 -0.73
CA VAL A 136 12.64 -4.12 -0.68
C VAL A 136 13.57 -4.74 0.36
N ASN A 137 14.53 -3.97 0.87
CA ASN A 137 15.48 -4.38 1.89
C ASN A 137 15.33 -3.67 3.24
N ASN A 138 14.29 -2.85 3.39
CA ASN A 138 13.98 -2.07 4.59
C ASN A 138 15.09 -1.08 5.00
N ASP A 139 15.79 -0.48 4.04
CA ASP A 139 16.84 0.52 4.30
C ASP A 139 16.35 1.99 4.23
N SER A 140 15.03 2.17 4.11
CA SER A 140 14.30 3.43 3.94
C SER A 140 14.59 4.14 2.61
N LYS A 141 15.07 3.42 1.59
CA LYS A 141 15.26 3.95 0.25
C LYS A 141 14.50 3.07 -0.73
N PRO A 142 13.64 3.67 -1.58
CA PRO A 142 12.91 2.88 -2.56
C PRO A 142 13.87 2.32 -3.61
N ASP A 143 13.85 1.00 -3.77
CA ASP A 143 14.55 0.22 -4.79
C ASP A 143 13.69 0.09 -6.04
N ILE A 144 14.27 -0.45 -7.12
CA ILE A 144 13.55 -0.70 -8.37
C ILE A 144 13.58 -2.20 -8.68
N ILE A 145 12.41 -2.73 -9.03
CA ILE A 145 12.25 -4.10 -9.54
C ILE A 145 11.66 -4.01 -10.94
N VAL A 146 12.26 -4.72 -11.89
CA VAL A 146 11.86 -4.74 -13.30
C VAL A 146 11.60 -6.17 -13.75
N VAL A 147 10.45 -6.40 -14.37
CA VAL A 147 10.10 -7.67 -15.01
C VAL A 147 10.24 -7.58 -16.53
N HIS A 148 10.54 -8.72 -17.16
CA HIS A 148 10.87 -8.77 -18.57
C HIS A 148 9.94 -9.72 -19.32
N VAL A 149 9.39 -9.24 -20.44
CA VAL A 149 8.55 -10.06 -21.34
C VAL A 149 9.40 -10.89 -22.29
N SER A 150 10.63 -10.48 -22.60
CA SER A 150 11.47 -11.19 -23.57
C SER A 150 12.54 -12.08 -22.93
N THR A 151 12.67 -12.04 -21.62
CA THR A 151 13.62 -12.88 -20.88
C THR A 151 12.94 -13.46 -19.64
N ASP A 152 13.46 -14.59 -19.17
CA ASP A 152 12.94 -15.34 -18.04
C ASP A 152 13.44 -14.76 -16.70
N THR A 153 13.57 -13.43 -16.61
CA THR A 153 14.29 -12.78 -15.51
C THR A 153 13.56 -11.61 -14.88
N ILE A 154 13.84 -11.40 -13.59
CA ILE A 154 13.56 -10.17 -12.84
C ILE A 154 14.89 -9.48 -12.59
N ASN A 155 14.94 -8.15 -12.68
CA ASN A 155 16.11 -7.36 -12.28
C ASN A 155 15.77 -6.52 -11.05
N VAL A 156 16.63 -6.58 -10.04
CA VAL A 156 16.53 -5.75 -8.83
C VAL A 156 17.69 -4.76 -8.81
N PHE A 157 17.39 -3.49 -8.60
CA PHE A 157 18.35 -2.40 -8.47
C PHE A 157 18.19 -1.77 -7.09
N LEU A 158 19.21 -1.89 -6.25
CA LEU A 158 19.16 -1.32 -4.90
C LEU A 158 19.58 0.14 -4.91
N ASN A 159 18.82 0.97 -4.22
CA ASN A 159 19.05 2.41 -4.14
C ASN A 159 20.14 2.71 -3.10
N ILE A 160 21.16 3.47 -3.50
CA ILE A 160 22.25 3.83 -2.57
C ILE A 160 21.99 5.15 -1.82
N GLY A 161 20.87 5.83 -2.08
CA GLY A 161 20.33 6.94 -1.28
C GLY A 161 20.65 8.33 -1.80
N ASN A 162 21.35 8.44 -2.92
CA ASN A 162 21.69 9.70 -3.59
C ASN A 162 21.03 9.82 -4.98
N GLY A 163 20.01 9.01 -5.26
CA GLY A 163 19.36 8.92 -6.57
C GLY A 163 20.09 8.02 -7.57
N THR A 164 21.10 7.26 -7.14
CA THR A 164 21.73 6.22 -7.95
C THR A 164 21.50 4.82 -7.38
N PHE A 165 21.70 3.81 -8.24
CA PHE A 165 21.44 2.42 -7.90
C PHE A 165 22.69 1.56 -8.06
N THR A 166 22.72 0.42 -7.37
CA THR A 166 23.72 -0.63 -7.57
C THR A 166 23.65 -1.21 -8.99
N ALA A 167 24.64 -2.02 -9.36
CA ALA A 167 24.47 -2.92 -10.49
C ALA A 167 23.24 -3.83 -10.24
N LYS A 168 22.54 -4.20 -11.32
CA LYS A 168 21.40 -5.10 -11.22
C LYS A 168 21.79 -6.47 -10.66
N THR A 169 20.91 -7.05 -9.88
CA THR A 169 20.90 -8.49 -9.61
C THR A 169 19.77 -9.11 -10.42
N SER A 170 20.06 -10.19 -11.16
CA SER A 170 19.09 -10.88 -12.01
C SER A 170 18.65 -12.21 -11.39
N TYR A 171 17.34 -12.43 -11.30
CA TYR A 171 16.72 -13.66 -10.80
C TYR A 171 15.99 -14.37 -11.92
N SER A 172 16.26 -15.66 -12.13
CA SER A 172 15.58 -16.46 -13.16
C SER A 172 14.26 -17.01 -12.64
N THR A 173 13.17 -16.79 -13.38
CA THR A 173 11.80 -17.16 -12.97
C THR A 173 11.07 -18.01 -14.01
N GLY A 174 11.52 -18.07 -15.27
CA GLY A 174 10.78 -18.73 -16.35
C GLY A 174 9.88 -17.74 -17.10
N SER A 175 9.65 -18.00 -18.40
CA SER A 175 9.37 -17.02 -19.46
C SER A 175 8.15 -16.09 -19.37
N MET A 176 8.24 -14.94 -20.05
CA MET A 176 7.21 -13.92 -20.30
C MET A 176 6.52 -13.35 -19.04
N LEU A 177 7.26 -12.57 -18.26
CA LEU A 177 6.72 -11.86 -17.10
C LEU A 177 6.03 -10.55 -17.50
N ASN A 178 4.87 -10.25 -16.91
CA ASN A 178 4.09 -9.07 -17.28
C ASN A 178 3.86 -8.07 -16.14
N SER A 179 3.43 -8.55 -14.97
CA SER A 179 3.14 -7.71 -13.81
C SER A 179 3.93 -8.18 -12.59
N VAL A 180 4.12 -7.27 -11.63
CA VAL A 180 4.89 -7.48 -10.42
C VAL A 180 4.22 -6.80 -9.23
N ALA A 181 4.01 -7.57 -8.16
CA ALA A 181 3.60 -7.09 -6.86
C ALA A 181 4.65 -7.44 -5.81
N VAL A 182 4.72 -6.65 -4.74
CA VAL A 182 5.74 -6.79 -3.70
C VAL A 182 5.09 -6.62 -2.33
N VAL A 183 5.14 -7.66 -1.51
CA VAL A 183 4.48 -7.73 -0.20
C VAL A 183 5.11 -8.84 0.65
N ASP A 184 5.07 -8.72 1.97
CA ASP A 184 5.43 -9.82 2.86
C ASP A 184 4.29 -10.86 2.89
N VAL A 185 4.49 -12.03 2.26
CA VAL A 185 3.44 -13.07 2.19
C VAL A 185 3.60 -14.15 3.25
N ASN A 186 4.73 -14.19 3.96
CA ASN A 186 5.05 -15.21 4.95
C ASN A 186 5.18 -14.65 6.39
N ASN A 187 4.94 -13.35 6.57
CA ASN A 187 4.98 -12.61 7.82
C ASN A 187 6.37 -12.64 8.49
N ASP A 188 7.45 -12.63 7.70
CA ASP A 188 8.83 -12.57 8.19
C ASP A 188 9.43 -11.15 8.20
N SER A 189 8.59 -10.15 7.90
CA SER A 189 8.93 -8.73 7.77
C SER A 189 9.88 -8.39 6.62
N LYS A 190 10.00 -9.28 5.63
CA LYS A 190 10.71 -9.01 4.38
C LYS A 190 9.73 -9.05 3.23
N LEU A 191 9.85 -8.09 2.33
CA LEU A 191 8.98 -8.03 1.16
C LEU A 191 9.39 -9.09 0.14
N ASP A 192 8.46 -9.96 -0.22
CA ASP A 192 8.57 -10.97 -1.25
C ASP A 192 8.09 -10.43 -2.59
N ILE A 193 8.50 -11.07 -3.70
CA ILE A 193 8.13 -10.66 -5.06
C ILE A 193 7.14 -11.67 -5.64
N ILE A 194 6.05 -11.17 -6.21
CA ILE A 194 5.05 -11.97 -6.92
C ILE A 194 5.00 -11.48 -8.36
N VAL A 195 5.15 -12.39 -9.32
CA VAL A 195 5.09 -12.05 -10.75
C VAL A 195 4.11 -12.93 -11.50
N THR A 196 3.44 -12.37 -12.51
CA THR A 196 2.66 -13.15 -13.47
C THR A 196 3.54 -13.73 -14.55
N ASN A 197 3.28 -14.97 -14.94
CA ASN A 197 3.91 -15.65 -16.06
C ASN A 197 2.85 -15.98 -17.12
N ILE A 198 2.83 -15.19 -18.20
CA ILE A 198 1.81 -15.30 -19.25
C ILE A 198 1.89 -16.64 -19.98
N ASP A 199 3.09 -17.13 -20.27
CA ASP A 199 3.30 -18.32 -21.10
C ASP A 199 2.98 -19.62 -20.36
N ARG A 200 3.17 -19.61 -19.04
CA ARG A 200 3.03 -20.80 -18.19
C ARG A 200 1.75 -20.81 -17.38
N ASN A 201 0.89 -19.80 -17.57
CA ASN A 201 -0.41 -19.68 -16.90
C ASN A 201 -0.30 -19.84 -15.38
N ASN A 202 0.65 -19.12 -14.79
CA ASN A 202 0.87 -19.16 -13.35
C ASN A 202 1.36 -17.81 -12.81
N VAL A 203 1.35 -17.71 -11.48
CA VAL A 203 2.15 -16.73 -10.74
C VAL A 203 3.32 -17.42 -10.07
N ILE A 204 4.38 -16.65 -9.83
CA ILE A 204 5.61 -17.11 -9.19
C ILE A 204 5.88 -16.22 -7.99
N VAL A 205 6.07 -16.85 -6.83
CA VAL A 205 6.45 -16.18 -5.59
C VAL A 205 7.94 -16.41 -5.34
N LEU A 206 8.70 -15.34 -5.26
CA LEU A 206 10.12 -15.32 -4.89
C LEU A 206 10.23 -14.81 -3.47
N PHE A 207 10.79 -15.63 -2.58
CA PHE A 207 10.92 -15.28 -1.18
C PHE A 207 12.19 -14.50 -0.93
N ASN A 208 12.07 -13.41 -0.17
CA ASN A 208 13.21 -12.63 0.27
C ASN A 208 13.92 -13.34 1.42
N THR A 209 15.15 -13.77 1.16
CA THR A 209 15.96 -14.49 2.15
C THR A 209 16.61 -13.55 3.17
N GLY A 210 16.48 -12.24 2.98
CA GLY A 210 17.30 -11.23 3.61
C GLY A 210 18.63 -11.06 2.88
N ASN A 211 19.47 -10.16 3.39
CA ASN A 211 20.79 -9.84 2.78
C ASN A 211 20.71 -9.40 1.31
N ASN A 212 19.60 -8.77 0.91
CA ASN A 212 19.31 -8.34 -0.45
C ASN A 212 19.25 -9.47 -1.49
N ASP A 213 18.83 -10.67 -1.07
CA ASP A 213 18.75 -11.83 -1.96
C ASP A 213 17.38 -12.52 -1.93
N PHE A 214 16.98 -13.05 -3.09
CA PHE A 214 15.71 -13.74 -3.29
C PHE A 214 15.95 -15.18 -3.72
N ILE A 215 15.21 -16.10 -3.12
CA ILE A 215 15.16 -17.48 -3.56
C ILE A 215 13.90 -17.71 -4.40
N GLY A 216 14.07 -18.20 -5.63
CA GLY A 216 12.93 -18.64 -6.44
C GLY A 216 12.24 -19.85 -5.78
N GLY A 217 11.00 -20.19 -6.08
CA GLY A 217 10.11 -19.78 -7.15
C GLY A 217 8.90 -20.71 -7.05
N THR A 218 8.08 -20.49 -6.02
CA THR A 218 6.90 -21.34 -5.83
C THR A 218 5.85 -20.91 -6.83
N THR A 219 5.47 -21.83 -7.71
CA THR A 219 4.53 -21.54 -8.79
C THR A 219 3.13 -21.95 -8.41
N TYR A 220 2.16 -21.10 -8.70
CA TYR A 220 0.74 -21.38 -8.52
C TYR A 220 -0.02 -21.17 -9.80
N TYR A 221 -0.75 -22.19 -10.26
CA TYR A 221 -1.50 -22.14 -11.50
C TYR A 221 -2.68 -21.16 -11.42
N THR A 222 -2.89 -20.44 -12.51
CA THR A 222 -3.99 -19.49 -12.71
C THR A 222 -4.83 -19.93 -13.92
N GLY A 223 -5.64 -19.03 -14.47
CA GLY A 223 -6.18 -19.19 -15.82
C GLY A 223 -5.16 -18.83 -16.90
N ASP A 224 -5.62 -18.83 -18.15
CA ASP A 224 -4.79 -18.62 -19.33
C ASP A 224 -4.44 -17.14 -19.55
N CYS A 225 -3.16 -16.89 -19.83
CA CYS A 225 -2.58 -15.56 -20.00
C CYS A 225 -2.88 -14.61 -18.81
N PRO A 226 -2.35 -14.94 -17.62
CA PRO A 226 -2.43 -14.07 -16.44
C PRO A 226 -1.68 -12.77 -16.71
N TYR A 227 -2.42 -11.67 -16.78
CA TYR A 227 -1.87 -10.42 -17.30
C TYR A 227 -1.41 -9.48 -16.18
N ASP A 228 -2.15 -9.44 -15.07
CA ASP A 228 -1.88 -8.55 -13.94
C ASP A 228 -1.90 -9.31 -12.61
N VAL A 229 -1.42 -8.70 -11.54
CA VAL A 229 -1.50 -9.27 -10.19
C VAL A 229 -1.74 -8.16 -9.16
N GLU A 230 -2.78 -8.36 -8.36
CA GLU A 230 -3.06 -7.54 -7.18
C GLU A 230 -2.97 -8.42 -5.93
N VAL A 231 -2.53 -7.82 -4.81
CA VAL A 231 -2.23 -8.56 -3.59
C VAL A 231 -2.81 -7.85 -2.38
N ILE A 232 -3.81 -8.46 -1.76
CA ILE A 232 -4.58 -7.88 -0.67
C ILE A 232 -5.31 -8.97 0.11
N ASP A 233 -5.52 -8.77 1.40
CA ASP A 233 -6.34 -9.66 2.21
C ASP A 233 -7.82 -9.53 1.82
N VAL A 234 -8.38 -10.58 1.20
CA VAL A 234 -9.79 -10.61 0.79
C VAL A 234 -10.67 -11.42 1.74
N ASN A 235 -10.09 -11.97 2.80
CA ASN A 235 -10.78 -12.88 3.71
C ASN A 235 -10.72 -12.48 5.19
N ASP A 236 -10.06 -11.36 5.50
CA ASP A 236 -9.91 -10.74 6.82
C ASP A 236 -9.14 -11.62 7.83
N ASP A 237 -8.14 -12.37 7.34
CA ASP A 237 -7.24 -13.18 8.18
C ASP A 237 -5.84 -12.56 8.37
N SER A 238 -5.67 -11.31 7.93
CA SER A 238 -4.42 -10.55 7.93
C SER A 238 -3.29 -11.18 7.11
N LYS A 239 -3.61 -12.05 6.14
CA LYS A 239 -2.65 -12.56 5.17
C LYS A 239 -3.01 -12.03 3.78
N PRO A 240 -2.04 -11.45 3.05
CA PRO A 240 -2.30 -10.97 1.70
C PRO A 240 -2.58 -12.15 0.75
N ASP A 241 -3.71 -12.09 0.05
CA ASP A 241 -4.13 -13.05 -0.97
C ASP A 241 -3.77 -12.56 -2.38
N ILE A 242 -3.70 -13.46 -3.36
CA ILE A 242 -3.34 -13.14 -4.74
C ILE A 242 -4.60 -13.11 -5.64
N ILE A 243 -4.74 -12.06 -6.45
CA ILE A 243 -5.81 -11.89 -7.43
C ILE A 243 -5.21 -11.65 -8.81
N VAL A 244 -5.62 -12.45 -9.80
CA VAL A 244 -5.01 -12.48 -11.14
C VAL A 244 -6.06 -12.53 -12.24
N PRO A 245 -6.21 -11.48 -13.06
CA PRO A 245 -7.05 -11.53 -14.26
C PRO A 245 -6.39 -12.36 -15.38
N ASN A 246 -7.18 -13.21 -16.01
CA ASN A 246 -6.76 -14.17 -17.02
C ASN A 246 -7.40 -13.85 -18.38
N SER A 247 -6.70 -13.06 -19.17
CA SER A 247 -7.23 -12.42 -20.38
C SER A 247 -7.80 -13.39 -21.43
N ARG A 248 -7.29 -14.63 -21.51
CA ARG A 248 -7.78 -15.66 -22.44
C ARG A 248 -8.81 -16.61 -21.85
N SER A 249 -8.83 -16.77 -20.53
CA SER A 249 -9.86 -17.56 -19.85
C SER A 249 -11.14 -16.78 -19.57
N ASN A 250 -11.14 -15.46 -19.75
CA ASN A 250 -12.27 -14.57 -19.41
C ASN A 250 -12.66 -14.76 -17.93
N SER A 251 -11.65 -14.75 -17.07
CA SER A 251 -11.82 -15.00 -15.64
C SER A 251 -10.84 -14.19 -14.80
N VAL A 252 -11.05 -14.23 -13.50
CA VAL A 252 -10.08 -13.86 -12.47
C VAL A 252 -9.84 -15.07 -11.56
N SER A 253 -8.57 -15.31 -11.22
CA SER A 253 -8.15 -16.31 -10.24
C SER A 253 -7.93 -15.63 -8.90
N VAL A 254 -8.46 -16.22 -7.82
CA VAL A 254 -8.20 -15.82 -6.44
C VAL A 254 -7.50 -16.98 -5.74
N LEU A 255 -6.32 -16.72 -5.18
CA LEU A 255 -5.53 -17.70 -4.45
C LEU A 255 -5.35 -17.20 -3.02
N LEU A 256 -5.94 -17.90 -2.07
CA LEU A 256 -5.90 -17.49 -0.65
C LEU A 256 -4.59 -17.90 -0.02
N ASN A 257 -4.00 -17.02 0.78
CA ASN A 257 -2.79 -17.30 1.53
C ASN A 257 -3.13 -18.18 2.74
N ILE A 258 -2.68 -19.43 2.68
CA ILE A 258 -2.93 -20.44 3.72
C ILE A 258 -1.85 -20.43 4.82
N GLY A 259 -0.91 -19.47 4.78
CA GLY A 259 0.16 -19.29 5.75
C GLY A 259 1.55 -19.65 5.21
N ASP A 260 2.58 -19.10 5.85
CA ASP A 260 4.00 -19.31 5.52
C ASP A 260 4.33 -19.06 4.04
N GLY A 261 3.67 -18.07 3.42
CA GLY A 261 3.85 -17.74 2.00
C GLY A 261 3.28 -18.77 1.03
N LYS A 262 2.44 -19.70 1.50
CA LYS A 262 1.78 -20.68 0.66
C LYS A 262 0.38 -20.22 0.29
N PHE A 263 -0.01 -20.50 -0.94
CA PHE A 263 -1.33 -20.18 -1.45
C PHE A 263 -2.15 -21.44 -1.74
N SER A 264 -3.47 -21.32 -1.63
CA SER A 264 -4.42 -22.34 -2.03
C SER A 264 -4.37 -22.58 -3.54
N GLU A 265 -5.02 -23.65 -4.00
CA GLU A 265 -5.42 -23.71 -5.41
C GLU A 265 -6.33 -22.52 -5.75
N GLN A 266 -6.30 -22.08 -7.00
CA GLN A 266 -7.13 -20.99 -7.47
C GLN A 266 -8.62 -21.30 -7.31
N THR A 267 -9.37 -20.32 -6.84
CA THR A 267 -10.80 -20.21 -7.09
C THR A 267 -10.99 -19.30 -8.29
N THR A 268 -11.74 -19.75 -9.30
CA THR A 268 -11.93 -19.01 -10.54
C THR A 268 -13.31 -18.36 -10.57
N TYR A 269 -13.36 -17.08 -10.95
CA TYR A 269 -14.61 -16.36 -11.18
C TYR A 269 -14.69 -15.86 -12.61
N SER A 270 -15.85 -15.99 -13.25
CA SER A 270 -16.07 -15.54 -14.62
C SER A 270 -16.14 -14.02 -14.73
N THR A 271 -15.50 -13.48 -15.78
CA THR A 271 -15.54 -12.06 -16.16
C THR A 271 -16.01 -11.93 -17.61
N GLY A 272 -15.80 -10.77 -18.22
CA GLY A 272 -15.85 -10.59 -19.66
C GLY A 272 -14.56 -10.99 -20.36
N SER A 273 -14.54 -10.79 -21.68
CA SER A 273 -13.37 -11.08 -22.51
C SER A 273 -12.31 -9.99 -22.48
N GLY A 274 -11.03 -10.40 -22.50
CA GLY A 274 -9.90 -9.46 -22.46
C GLY A 274 -9.75 -8.80 -21.09
N SER A 275 -9.82 -9.59 -20.01
CA SER A 275 -9.49 -9.17 -18.64
C SER A 275 -7.98 -8.97 -18.50
N TYR A 276 -7.52 -7.72 -18.69
CA TYR A 276 -6.08 -7.38 -18.68
C TYR A 276 -5.61 -6.81 -17.35
N CYS A 277 -6.37 -5.92 -16.72
CA CYS A 277 -6.03 -5.35 -15.43
C CYS A 277 -7.05 -5.74 -14.37
N VAL A 278 -6.69 -5.55 -13.12
CA VAL A 278 -7.59 -5.69 -11.98
C VAL A 278 -7.39 -4.50 -11.04
N ALA A 279 -8.47 -4.00 -10.47
CA ALA A 279 -8.44 -3.09 -9.34
C ALA A 279 -9.23 -3.71 -8.18
N VAL A 280 -8.84 -3.39 -6.96
CA VAL A 280 -9.48 -3.92 -5.75
C VAL A 280 -9.79 -2.77 -4.80
N ALA A 281 -11.06 -2.68 -4.38
CA ALA A 281 -11.54 -1.66 -3.46
C ALA A 281 -12.90 -2.06 -2.91
N ASP A 282 -13.26 -1.59 -1.72
CA ASP A 282 -14.62 -1.67 -1.21
C ASP A 282 -15.50 -0.64 -1.94
N VAL A 283 -16.26 -1.08 -2.96
CA VAL A 283 -17.10 -0.19 -3.77
C VAL A 283 -18.57 -0.21 -3.33
N ASN A 284 -18.93 -1.06 -2.37
CA ASN A 284 -20.29 -1.14 -1.83
C ASN A 284 -20.39 -0.70 -0.35
N SER A 285 -19.28 -0.26 0.25
CA SER A 285 -19.16 0.21 1.63
C SER A 285 -19.48 -0.87 2.68
N ASP A 286 -19.18 -2.14 2.39
CA ASP A 286 -19.38 -3.25 3.31
C ASP A 286 -18.10 -3.66 4.09
N SER A 287 -17.04 -2.87 3.94
CA SER A 287 -15.70 -3.08 4.51
C SER A 287 -14.98 -4.32 3.98
N LYS A 288 -15.40 -4.87 2.84
CA LYS A 288 -14.68 -5.94 2.17
C LYS A 288 -14.21 -5.48 0.78
N PRO A 289 -12.94 -5.76 0.42
CA PRO A 289 -12.43 -5.39 -0.89
C PRO A 289 -13.12 -6.21 -1.99
N ASP A 290 -13.76 -5.52 -2.94
CA ASP A 290 -14.38 -6.08 -4.13
C ASP A 290 -13.39 -6.11 -5.32
N ILE A 291 -13.63 -6.98 -6.28
CA ILE A 291 -12.78 -7.10 -7.49
C ILE A 291 -13.43 -6.36 -8.66
N ILE A 292 -12.66 -5.48 -9.30
CA ILE A 292 -13.06 -4.70 -10.48
C ILE A 292 -12.18 -5.07 -11.67
N VAL A 293 -12.78 -5.58 -12.74
CA VAL A 293 -12.08 -6.06 -13.93
C VAL A 293 -12.58 -5.36 -15.19
N PRO A 294 -11.81 -4.45 -15.81
CA PRO A 294 -12.08 -3.96 -17.16
C PRO A 294 -11.89 -5.07 -18.20
N ASN A 295 -12.89 -5.30 -19.05
CA ASN A 295 -12.89 -6.36 -20.06
C ASN A 295 -12.82 -5.77 -21.47
N ALA A 296 -11.60 -5.64 -22.00
CA ALA A 296 -11.34 -4.94 -23.25
C ALA A 296 -12.13 -5.49 -24.45
N GLY A 297 -12.30 -6.80 -24.53
CA GLY A 297 -13.04 -7.45 -25.62
C GLY A 297 -14.56 -7.36 -25.47
N SER A 298 -15.06 -7.16 -24.26
CA SER A 298 -16.50 -7.12 -23.97
C SER A 298 -17.07 -5.72 -23.79
N ASN A 299 -16.23 -4.68 -23.73
CA ASN A 299 -16.64 -3.27 -23.61
C ASN A 299 -17.48 -2.97 -22.36
N TYR A 300 -17.21 -3.68 -21.27
CA TYR A 300 -17.78 -3.42 -19.95
C TYR A 300 -16.75 -3.76 -18.86
N VAL A 301 -17.04 -3.26 -17.66
CA VAL A 301 -16.32 -3.64 -16.43
C VAL A 301 -17.15 -4.67 -15.67
N SER A 302 -16.50 -5.72 -15.19
CA SER A 302 -17.06 -6.69 -14.24
C SER A 302 -16.73 -6.22 -12.82
N VAL A 303 -17.72 -6.16 -11.95
CA VAL A 303 -17.55 -5.98 -10.50
C VAL A 303 -18.01 -7.25 -9.81
N LEU A 304 -17.13 -7.87 -9.05
CA LEU A 304 -17.41 -9.08 -8.28
C LEU A 304 -17.35 -8.68 -6.81
N PHE A 305 -18.51 -8.73 -6.14
CA PHE A 305 -18.61 -8.29 -4.75
C PHE A 305 -18.09 -9.35 -3.79
N ASN A 306 -17.32 -8.95 -2.79
CA ASN A 306 -16.81 -9.86 -1.79
C ASN A 306 -17.90 -10.24 -0.78
N ILE A 307 -18.34 -11.49 -0.86
CA ILE A 307 -19.39 -12.05 0.01
C ILE A 307 -18.83 -12.66 1.30
N GLY A 308 -17.53 -12.47 1.56
CA GLY A 308 -16.81 -12.88 2.76
C GLY A 308 -16.03 -14.19 2.62
N ASN A 309 -15.04 -14.36 3.51
CA ASN A 309 -14.13 -15.51 3.55
C ASN A 309 -13.42 -15.76 2.20
N GLY A 310 -13.01 -14.70 1.51
CA GLY A 310 -12.31 -14.78 0.23
C GLY A 310 -13.19 -15.28 -0.93
N LYS A 311 -14.52 -15.22 -0.79
CA LYS A 311 -15.47 -15.58 -1.85
C LYS A 311 -16.11 -14.36 -2.46
N PHE A 312 -16.35 -14.43 -3.77
CA PHE A 312 -16.97 -13.37 -4.53
C PHE A 312 -18.30 -13.80 -5.17
N SER A 313 -19.18 -12.83 -5.41
CA SER A 313 -20.41 -13.02 -6.16
C SER A 313 -20.14 -13.31 -7.63
N GLU A 314 -21.19 -13.68 -8.38
CA GLU A 314 -21.15 -13.55 -9.83
C GLU A 314 -20.93 -12.08 -10.22
N GLN A 315 -20.37 -11.87 -11.41
CA GLN A 315 -20.09 -10.53 -11.91
C GLN A 315 -21.38 -9.71 -12.08
N THR A 316 -21.34 -8.47 -11.59
CA THR A 316 -22.22 -7.38 -12.04
C THR A 316 -21.48 -6.61 -13.12
N THR A 317 -22.17 -6.27 -14.21
CA THR A 317 -21.53 -5.62 -15.36
C THR A 317 -21.97 -4.16 -15.50
N TYR A 318 -21.01 -3.30 -15.81
CA TYR A 318 -21.23 -1.89 -16.05
C TYR A 318 -20.67 -1.52 -17.42
N ILE A 319 -21.53 -1.03 -18.31
CA ILE A 319 -21.14 -0.64 -19.66
C ILE A 319 -20.19 0.56 -19.56
N THR A 320 -19.11 0.50 -20.32
CA THR A 320 -18.12 1.58 -20.43
C THR A 320 -17.97 2.00 -21.90
N GLY A 321 -16.85 2.64 -22.24
CA GLY A 321 -16.45 2.81 -23.64
C GLY A 321 -15.88 1.52 -24.23
N ILE A 322 -15.37 1.62 -25.45
CA ILE A 322 -14.75 0.53 -26.20
C ILE A 322 -13.33 0.25 -25.68
N GLY A 323 -13.03 -1.02 -25.46
CA GLY A 323 -11.70 -1.47 -25.04
C GLY A 323 -11.28 -0.95 -23.66
N PRO A 324 -12.10 -1.09 -22.59
CA PRO A 324 -11.66 -0.73 -21.24
C PRO A 324 -10.42 -1.56 -20.88
N TYR A 325 -9.37 -0.89 -20.40
CA TYR A 325 -8.07 -1.52 -20.18
C TYR A 325 -7.59 -1.41 -18.74
N GLY A 326 -7.45 -0.18 -18.23
CA GLY A 326 -7.07 0.08 -16.84
C GLY A 326 -8.25 0.57 -16.01
N ALA A 327 -8.19 0.31 -14.71
CA ALA A 327 -9.15 0.79 -13.72
C ALA A 327 -8.41 1.44 -12.54
N ALA A 328 -8.99 2.50 -12.00
CA ALA A 328 -8.62 3.09 -10.72
C ALA A 328 -9.89 3.33 -9.91
N VAL A 329 -9.79 3.30 -8.59
CA VAL A 329 -10.91 3.52 -7.70
C VAL A 329 -10.58 4.68 -6.75
N ALA A 330 -11.45 5.69 -6.73
CA ALA A 330 -11.33 6.84 -5.87
C ALA A 330 -12.68 7.55 -5.78
N ASP A 331 -12.98 8.17 -4.64
CA ASP A 331 -14.08 9.13 -4.55
C ASP A 331 -13.65 10.43 -5.26
N VAL A 332 -14.18 10.67 -6.47
CA VAL A 332 -13.81 11.83 -7.29
C VAL A 332 -14.82 12.97 -7.21
N ASN A 333 -15.94 12.75 -6.53
CA ASN A 333 -17.01 13.74 -6.35
C ASN A 333 -17.19 14.20 -4.88
N SER A 334 -16.41 13.63 -3.95
CA SER A 334 -16.44 13.87 -2.50
C SER A 334 -17.74 13.43 -1.80
N ASP A 335 -18.41 12.38 -2.26
CA ASP A 335 -19.61 11.82 -1.64
C ASP A 335 -19.36 10.66 -0.66
N SER A 336 -18.08 10.33 -0.42
CA SER A 336 -17.60 9.23 0.41
C SER A 336 -17.93 7.83 -0.13
N LYS A 337 -18.31 7.70 -1.40
CA LYS A 337 -18.47 6.43 -2.10
C LYS A 337 -17.39 6.34 -3.18
N PRO A 338 -16.55 5.29 -3.18
CA PRO A 338 -15.53 5.17 -4.21
C PRO A 338 -16.15 5.00 -5.61
N ASP A 339 -15.71 5.83 -6.56
CA ASP A 339 -16.08 5.75 -7.97
C ASP A 339 -15.08 4.91 -8.75
N ILE A 340 -15.48 4.38 -9.90
CA ILE A 340 -14.61 3.60 -10.79
C ILE A 340 -14.22 4.46 -12.00
N ILE A 341 -12.91 4.69 -12.18
CA ILE A 341 -12.32 5.44 -13.28
C ILE A 341 -11.67 4.46 -14.26
N ILE A 342 -12.04 4.53 -15.53
CA ILE A 342 -11.66 3.55 -16.55
C ILE A 342 -10.97 4.21 -17.73
N THR A 343 -9.85 3.66 -18.18
CA THR A 343 -9.25 4.02 -19.47
C THR A 343 -9.86 3.17 -20.58
N ASN A 344 -10.52 3.80 -21.56
CA ASN A 344 -11.08 3.11 -22.71
C ASN A 344 -10.13 3.27 -23.89
N SER A 345 -9.26 2.28 -24.08
CA SER A 345 -8.21 2.29 -25.09
C SER A 345 -8.75 2.36 -26.52
N GLY A 346 -9.91 1.73 -26.79
CA GLY A 346 -10.54 1.76 -28.11
C GLY A 346 -11.19 3.11 -28.44
N ASP A 347 -11.78 3.76 -27.43
CA ASP A 347 -12.41 5.08 -27.59
C ASP A 347 -11.43 6.26 -27.39
N HIS A 348 -10.21 6.00 -26.95
CA HIS A 348 -9.21 7.03 -26.64
C HIS A 348 -9.70 8.03 -25.58
N ASN A 349 -10.42 7.56 -24.57
CA ASN A 349 -10.99 8.41 -23.51
C ASN A 349 -10.86 7.78 -22.11
N VAL A 350 -11.26 8.56 -21.10
CA VAL A 350 -11.43 8.11 -19.71
C VAL A 350 -12.91 8.20 -19.36
N GLY A 351 -13.48 7.11 -18.84
CA GLY A 351 -14.82 7.06 -18.30
C GLY A 351 -14.81 7.11 -16.77
N VAL A 352 -15.88 7.64 -16.17
CA VAL A 352 -16.09 7.62 -14.72
C VAL A 352 -17.47 7.02 -14.47
N LEU A 353 -17.52 5.94 -13.70
CA LEU A 353 -18.74 5.35 -13.18
C LEU A 353 -18.92 5.89 -11.75
N LEU A 354 -19.84 6.83 -11.59
CA LEU A 354 -20.16 7.38 -10.28
C LEU A 354 -20.93 6.35 -9.46
N ASN A 355 -20.51 6.17 -8.23
CA ASN A 355 -21.24 5.39 -7.24
C ASN A 355 -22.42 6.22 -6.71
N THR A 356 -23.54 5.59 -6.35
CA THR A 356 -24.79 6.31 -6.01
C THR A 356 -25.46 5.87 -4.73
#